data_AF-A0A7L4IA31-F1
#
_entry.id   AF-A0A7L4IA31-F1
#
_cell.length_a   1.000
_cell.length_b   1.000
_cell.length_c   1.000
_cell.angle_alpha   90.00
_cell.angle_beta   90.00
_cell.angle_gamma   90.00
#
_symmetry.space_group_name_H-M   'P 1'
#
loop_
_entity.id
_entity.type
_entity.pdbx_description
1 polymer ?
#
loop_
_entity_poly.entity_id
_entity_poly.type
_entity_poly.pdbx_seq_one_letter_code
_entity_poly.pdbx_strand_id
1 'polypeptide(L)'
;DLESHLQRCQQLSVTVLTDHQDFNNTELKTILNSTAPRQYRIRAKLRTYKPQKLYQSIKLHCSKCNSLQEVPDGDDFDFILQGSAGTAPNPELHNTSWYDSVMWTTQDQKQRKIAIHFVKHDEMLQQPEDTLLMIEGGTLKEVWKLTKRFKCVIPVRSTEDDLELLDLSAPFLLQGNIKYYG
;
A
#
# COMPACT_ATOMS: atom_id res chain seq x y z
N ASP A 1 -39.41 -13.08 23.17
CA ASP A 1 -38.99 -14.45 22.81
C ASP A 1 -37.96 -14.57 21.69
N LEU A 2 -37.42 -13.48 21.13
CA LEU A 2 -36.37 -13.56 20.10
C LEU A 2 -34.93 -13.57 20.67
N GLU A 3 -34.73 -13.09 21.90
CA GLU A 3 -33.41 -13.03 22.57
C GLU A 3 -32.94 -14.38 23.13
N SER A 4 -33.86 -15.30 23.44
CA SER A 4 -33.53 -16.62 24.02
C SER A 4 -32.91 -17.58 23.01
N HIS A 5 -33.11 -17.36 21.71
CA HIS A 5 -32.57 -18.21 20.63
C HIS A 5 -31.11 -17.90 20.23
N LEU A 6 -30.59 -16.71 20.55
CA LEU A 6 -29.18 -16.35 20.30
C LEU A 6 -28.20 -16.89 21.36
N GLN A 7 -28.72 -17.42 22.48
CA GLN A 7 -27.91 -17.90 23.60
C GLN A 7 -27.40 -19.34 23.43
N ARG A 8 -27.85 -20.07 22.39
CA ARG A 8 -27.44 -21.46 22.15
C ARG A 8 -26.33 -21.56 21.11
N CYS A 9 -25.19 -22.09 21.56
CA CYS A 9 -24.09 -22.69 20.80
C CYS A 9 -22.99 -21.77 20.25
N GLN A 10 -22.14 -21.24 21.14
CA GLN A 10 -20.69 -21.16 20.87
C GLN A 10 -19.96 -22.11 21.83
N GLN A 11 -20.13 -23.43 21.64
CA GLN A 11 -19.36 -24.43 22.39
C GLN A 11 -17.87 -24.38 21.99
N LEU A 12 -17.59 -24.09 20.71
CA LEU A 12 -16.25 -23.95 20.15
C LEU A 12 -15.80 -22.48 20.15
N SER A 13 -14.49 -22.28 20.30
CA SER A 13 -13.88 -20.95 20.26
C SER A 13 -13.86 -20.42 18.82
N VAL A 14 -14.12 -19.12 18.64
CA VAL A 14 -14.07 -18.44 17.33
C VAL A 14 -12.62 -18.08 16.93
N THR A 15 -11.73 -17.96 17.91
CA THR A 15 -10.29 -17.77 17.70
C THR A 15 -9.51 -18.85 18.45
N VAL A 16 -8.34 -19.22 17.92
CA VAL A 16 -7.40 -20.17 18.54
C VAL A 16 -6.03 -19.51 18.67
N LEU A 17 -5.28 -19.93 19.68
CA LEU A 17 -3.90 -19.48 19.86
C LEU A 17 -3.00 -20.21 18.87
N THR A 18 -2.23 -19.45 18.08
CA THR A 18 -1.21 -20.00 17.18
C THR A 18 0.13 -20.26 17.89
N ASP A 19 0.31 -19.73 19.11
CA ASP A 19 1.49 -19.93 19.97
C ASP A 19 1.07 -19.89 21.46
N HIS A 20 1.94 -20.31 22.37
CA HIS A 20 1.73 -20.33 23.84
C HIS A 20 0.49 -21.11 24.31
N GLN A 21 0.21 -22.28 23.72
CA GLN A 21 -0.96 -23.09 24.10
C GLN A 21 -0.85 -23.73 25.49
N ASP A 22 0.37 -23.78 26.06
CA ASP A 22 0.69 -24.27 27.41
C ASP A 22 0.14 -23.35 28.51
N PHE A 23 -0.16 -22.09 28.20
CA PHE A 23 -0.72 -21.15 29.17
C PHE A 23 -2.11 -21.57 29.62
N ASN A 24 -2.38 -21.40 30.91
CA ASN A 24 -3.72 -21.55 31.48
C ASN A 24 -4.56 -20.28 31.26
N ASN A 25 -5.88 -20.45 31.13
CA ASN A 25 -6.79 -19.30 31.04
C ASN A 25 -6.73 -18.46 32.32
N THR A 26 -6.50 -17.16 32.16
CA THR A 26 -6.50 -16.17 33.24
C THR A 26 -7.76 -15.32 33.18
N GLU A 27 -8.41 -15.09 34.32
CA GLU A 27 -9.58 -14.21 34.40
C GLU A 27 -9.20 -12.73 34.21
N LEU A 28 -10.06 -11.97 33.53
CA LEU A 28 -9.81 -10.54 33.26
C LEU A 28 -9.62 -9.71 34.54
N LYS A 29 -10.32 -10.04 35.63
CA LYS A 29 -10.18 -9.38 36.93
C LYS A 29 -8.77 -9.50 37.50
N THR A 30 -8.15 -10.68 37.34
CA THR A 30 -6.78 -10.94 37.80
C THR A 30 -5.77 -10.14 36.98
N ILE A 31 -5.99 -10.05 35.66
CA ILE A 31 -5.13 -9.29 34.75
C ILE A 31 -5.15 -7.80 35.11
N LEU A 32 -6.34 -7.23 35.37
CA LEU A 32 -6.50 -5.81 35.71
C LEU A 32 -5.78 -5.40 37.02
N ASN A 33 -5.54 -6.34 37.93
CA ASN A 33 -4.86 -6.10 39.19
C ASN A 33 -3.35 -6.42 39.15
N SER A 34 -2.81 -6.75 37.98
CA SER A 34 -1.41 -7.16 37.81
C SER A 34 -0.55 -6.02 37.23
N THR A 35 0.76 -6.04 37.49
CA THR A 35 1.70 -5.08 36.90
C THR A 35 2.12 -5.48 35.48
N ALA A 36 2.30 -4.49 34.60
CA ALA A 36 2.80 -4.69 33.22
C ALA A 36 4.34 -4.60 33.16
N PRO A 37 5.02 -5.25 32.20
CA PRO A 37 4.48 -6.11 31.13
C PRO A 37 4.33 -7.58 31.55
N ARG A 38 3.22 -8.22 31.15
CA ARG A 38 2.96 -9.65 31.35
C ARG A 38 2.16 -10.21 30.17
N GLN A 39 2.24 -11.52 29.96
CA GLN A 39 1.50 -12.25 28.93
C GLN A 39 0.47 -13.19 29.58
N TYR A 40 -0.70 -13.33 28.95
CA TYR A 40 -1.79 -14.14 29.47
C TYR A 40 -2.54 -14.83 28.34
N ARG A 41 -3.07 -16.02 28.61
CA ARG A 41 -4.14 -16.62 27.81
C ARG A 41 -5.48 -16.21 28.40
N ILE A 42 -6.41 -15.77 27.55
CA ILE A 42 -7.77 -15.39 27.98
C ILE A 42 -8.83 -16.11 27.16
N ARG A 43 -10.00 -16.31 27.76
CA ARG A 43 -11.23 -16.69 27.06
C ARG A 43 -12.32 -15.71 27.44
N ALA A 44 -12.75 -14.88 26.49
CA ALA A 44 -13.73 -13.83 26.71
C ALA A 44 -14.70 -13.74 25.54
N LYS A 45 -15.86 -13.12 25.79
CA LYS A 45 -16.80 -12.74 24.73
C LYS A 45 -16.47 -11.33 24.26
N LEU A 46 -16.37 -11.12 22.94
CA LEU A 46 -16.20 -9.79 22.38
C LEU A 46 -17.52 -9.02 22.53
N ARG A 47 -17.57 -8.08 23.48
CA ARG A 47 -18.78 -7.29 23.76
C ARG A 47 -19.00 -6.22 22.69
N THR A 48 -17.96 -5.44 22.42
CA THR A 48 -17.93 -4.38 21.40
C THR A 48 -16.50 -4.25 20.89
N TYR A 49 -16.32 -3.63 19.71
CA TYR A 49 -15.01 -3.36 19.12
C TYR A 49 -14.98 -1.97 18.48
N LYS A 50 -13.77 -1.46 18.22
CA LYS A 50 -13.53 -0.27 17.40
C LYS A 50 -12.38 -0.55 16.43
N PRO A 51 -12.38 0.03 15.22
CA PRO A 51 -13.40 0.94 14.67
C PRO A 51 -14.69 0.20 14.27
N GLN A 52 -15.83 0.90 14.30
CA GLN A 52 -17.11 0.36 13.81
C GLN A 52 -17.11 0.26 12.28
N LYS A 53 -16.46 1.23 11.61
CA LYS A 53 -16.18 1.20 10.18
C LYS A 53 -14.91 0.40 9.95
N LEU A 54 -15.04 -0.90 9.68
CA LEU A 54 -13.91 -1.83 9.61
C LEU A 54 -12.82 -1.43 8.60
N TYR A 55 -13.16 -0.73 7.50
CA TYR A 55 -12.16 -0.24 6.55
C TYR A 55 -11.14 0.72 7.19
N GLN A 56 -11.50 1.39 8.29
CA GLN A 56 -10.61 2.27 9.05
C GLN A 56 -9.64 1.50 9.97
N SER A 57 -9.71 0.16 10.00
CA SER A 57 -8.78 -0.65 10.80
C SER A 57 -7.42 -0.84 10.13
N ILE A 58 -7.33 -0.57 8.82
CA ILE A 58 -6.08 -0.67 8.05
C ILE A 58 -5.24 0.57 8.31
N LYS A 59 -3.97 0.38 8.66
CA LYS A 59 -2.99 1.43 8.97
C LYS A 59 -1.64 1.11 8.36
N LEU A 60 -0.85 2.14 8.10
CA LEU A 60 0.57 2.01 7.81
C LEU A 60 1.36 2.03 9.11
N HIS A 61 2.16 0.99 9.36
CA HIS A 61 3.01 0.88 10.54
C HIS A 61 4.49 0.88 10.11
N CYS A 62 5.25 1.86 10.60
CA CYS A 62 6.69 1.89 10.39
C CYS A 62 7.41 1.14 11.51
N SER A 63 8.07 0.03 11.18
CA SER A 63 8.82 -0.79 12.15
C SER A 63 10.07 -0.10 12.72
N LYS A 64 10.59 0.95 12.06
CA LYS A 64 11.79 1.66 12.51
C LYS A 64 11.49 2.69 13.61
N CYS A 65 10.40 3.44 13.47
CA CYS A 65 10.02 4.50 14.42
C CYS A 65 8.73 4.23 15.20
N ASN A 66 8.07 3.09 14.95
CA ASN A 66 6.78 2.69 15.51
C ASN A 66 5.63 3.68 15.22
N SER A 67 5.76 4.52 14.19
CA SER A 67 4.67 5.41 13.78
C SER A 67 3.52 4.61 13.17
N LEU A 68 2.29 5.00 13.51
CA LEU A 68 1.06 4.46 12.92
C LEU A 68 0.34 5.60 12.16
N GLN A 69 0.11 5.41 10.87
CA GLN A 69 -0.46 6.42 9.98
C GLN A 69 -1.67 5.88 9.22
N GLU A 70 -2.52 6.77 8.72
CA GLU A 70 -3.60 6.41 7.81
C GLU A 70 -3.05 6.03 6.43
N VAL A 71 -3.77 5.15 5.72
CA VAL A 71 -3.49 4.90 4.32
C VAL A 71 -4.10 6.05 3.51
N PRO A 72 -3.33 6.77 2.66
CA PRO A 72 -3.87 7.80 1.79
C PRO A 72 -5.01 7.27 0.93
N ASP A 73 -6.06 8.07 0.77
CA ASP A 73 -7.22 7.64 0.00
C ASP A 73 -6.96 7.68 -1.52
N GLY A 74 -7.98 7.33 -2.31
CA GLY A 74 -7.84 7.32 -3.77
C GLY A 74 -7.69 8.73 -4.36
N ASP A 75 -8.32 9.71 -3.73
CA ASP A 75 -8.36 11.09 -4.22
C ASP A 75 -7.05 11.80 -3.88
N ASP A 76 -6.46 11.52 -2.71
CA ASP A 76 -5.13 11.98 -2.31
C ASP A 76 -4.07 11.56 -3.34
N PHE A 77 -4.08 10.28 -3.74
CA PHE A 77 -3.11 9.77 -4.71
C PHE A 77 -3.34 10.35 -6.12
N ASP A 78 -4.60 10.49 -6.55
CA ASP A 78 -4.90 11.14 -7.83
C ASP A 78 -4.43 12.60 -7.85
N PHE A 79 -4.61 13.32 -6.74
CA PHE A 79 -4.15 14.71 -6.60
C PHE A 79 -2.63 14.82 -6.74
N ILE A 80 -1.86 13.93 -6.11
CA ILE A 80 -0.39 13.92 -6.21
C ILE A 80 0.05 13.66 -7.66
N LEU A 81 -0.58 12.68 -8.33
CA LEU A 81 -0.28 12.38 -9.73
C LEU A 81 -0.60 13.57 -10.64
N GLN A 82 -1.76 14.21 -10.47
CA GLN A 82 -2.14 15.41 -11.22
C GLN A 82 -1.17 16.57 -10.99
N GLY A 83 -0.72 16.77 -9.73
CA GLY A 83 0.29 17.77 -9.40
C GLY A 83 1.61 17.53 -10.13
N SER A 84 2.06 16.27 -10.21
CA SER A 84 3.27 15.89 -10.95
C SER A 84 3.13 16.07 -12.47
N ALA A 85 1.94 15.83 -13.03
CA ALA A 85 1.67 15.90 -14.46
C ALA A 85 1.76 17.31 -15.06
N GLY A 86 1.80 18.36 -14.22
CA GLY A 86 2.08 19.73 -14.66
C GLY A 86 3.54 19.99 -15.03
N THR A 87 4.46 19.12 -14.59
CA THR A 87 5.88 19.22 -14.91
C THR A 87 6.18 18.37 -16.14
N ALA A 88 6.85 18.95 -17.14
CA ALA A 88 7.24 18.20 -18.31
C ALA A 88 8.41 17.24 -17.97
N PRO A 89 8.39 15.99 -18.45
CA PRO A 89 9.53 15.07 -18.33
C PRO A 89 10.80 15.70 -18.91
N ASN A 90 11.95 15.47 -18.25
CA ASN A 90 13.23 15.98 -18.72
C ASN A 90 13.72 15.15 -19.91
N PRO A 91 13.88 15.74 -21.11
CA PRO A 91 14.28 14.99 -22.28
C PRO A 91 15.72 14.44 -22.21
N GLU A 92 16.57 14.99 -21.34
CA GLU A 92 17.95 14.50 -21.15
C GLU A 92 17.99 13.16 -20.41
N LEU A 93 16.95 12.86 -19.62
CA LEU A 93 16.80 11.60 -18.87
C LEU A 93 16.13 10.49 -19.68
N HIS A 94 16.00 10.64 -21.00
CA HIS A 94 15.23 9.72 -21.84
C HIS A 94 15.82 8.31 -21.94
N ASN A 95 17.13 8.11 -21.92
CA ASN A 95 17.70 6.76 -22.00
C ASN A 95 18.98 6.69 -21.17
N THR A 96 19.10 5.62 -20.39
CA THR A 96 20.32 5.30 -19.64
C THR A 96 20.73 3.86 -19.95
N SER A 97 21.85 3.42 -19.36
CA SER A 97 22.26 2.02 -19.45
C SER A 97 21.24 1.05 -18.86
N TRP A 98 20.41 1.50 -17.91
CA TRP A 98 19.54 0.63 -17.11
C TRP A 98 18.05 0.81 -17.37
N TYR A 99 17.64 1.77 -18.22
CA TYR A 99 16.27 1.86 -18.73
C TYR A 99 16.20 2.48 -20.14
N ASP A 100 15.16 2.11 -20.89
CA ASP A 100 14.74 2.79 -22.12
C ASP A 100 13.47 3.60 -21.86
N SER A 101 13.33 4.79 -22.44
CA SER A 101 12.10 5.57 -22.25
C SER A 101 11.39 5.91 -23.55
N VAL A 102 10.06 5.92 -23.46
CA VAL A 102 9.18 6.37 -24.52
C VAL A 102 8.30 7.49 -23.98
N MET A 103 8.11 8.54 -24.75
CA MET A 103 7.29 9.69 -24.39
C MET A 103 6.10 9.82 -25.35
N TRP A 104 4.93 10.10 -24.78
CA TRP A 104 3.70 10.39 -25.50
C TRP A 104 3.17 11.76 -25.13
N THR A 105 2.66 12.49 -26.12
CA THR A 105 1.95 13.75 -25.92
C THR A 105 0.47 13.53 -26.10
N THR A 106 -0.34 13.96 -25.14
CA THR A 106 -1.80 13.84 -25.20
C THR A 106 -2.42 14.97 -26.02
N GLN A 107 -3.42 14.65 -26.84
CA GLN A 107 -4.07 15.63 -27.73
C GLN A 107 -5.09 16.50 -26.99
N ASP A 108 -5.78 15.92 -26.00
CA ASP A 108 -6.99 16.50 -25.39
C ASP A 108 -6.79 17.08 -23.98
N GLN A 109 -5.62 16.91 -23.37
CA GLN A 109 -5.36 17.29 -21.96
C GLN A 109 -4.21 18.29 -21.84
N LYS A 110 -4.40 19.52 -22.34
CA LYS A 110 -3.41 20.61 -22.24
C LYS A 110 -2.01 20.24 -22.75
N GLN A 111 -1.90 19.31 -23.71
CA GLN A 111 -0.62 18.78 -24.20
C GLN A 111 0.23 18.13 -23.10
N ARG A 112 -0.40 17.49 -22.09
CA ARG A 112 0.30 16.69 -21.07
C ARG A 112 1.20 15.66 -21.75
N LYS A 113 2.44 15.57 -21.27
CA LYS A 113 3.43 14.57 -21.68
C LYS A 113 3.47 13.45 -20.64
N ILE A 114 3.55 12.22 -21.13
CA ILE A 114 3.71 11.02 -20.31
C ILE A 114 5.01 10.37 -20.74
N ALA A 115 5.91 10.11 -19.79
CA ALA A 115 7.10 9.29 -20.04
C ALA A 115 6.92 7.94 -19.34
N ILE A 116 7.26 6.85 -20.03
CA ILE A 116 7.37 5.52 -19.46
C ILE A 116 8.80 5.05 -19.65
N HIS A 117 9.43 4.67 -18.56
CA HIS A 117 10.79 4.12 -18.52
C HIS A 117 10.70 2.62 -18.24
N PHE A 118 11.21 1.82 -19.16
CA PHE A 118 11.27 0.37 -19.08
C PHE A 118 12.62 -0.03 -18.49
N VAL A 119 12.60 -0.51 -17.25
CA VAL A 119 13.84 -0.93 -16.58
C VAL A 119 14.35 -2.23 -17.20
N LYS A 120 15.63 -2.22 -17.56
CA LYS A 120 16.34 -3.36 -18.15
C LYS A 120 16.89 -4.27 -17.06
N HIS A 121 16.97 -5.55 -17.37
CA HIS A 121 17.75 -6.53 -16.60
C HIS A 121 18.80 -7.12 -17.53
N ASP A 122 20.07 -7.09 -17.13
CA ASP A 122 21.22 -7.45 -17.97
C ASP A 122 21.18 -6.76 -19.36
N GLU A 123 20.88 -5.46 -19.37
CA GLU A 123 20.75 -4.63 -20.58
C GLU A 123 19.63 -5.03 -21.56
N MET A 124 18.80 -6.02 -21.19
CA MET A 124 17.69 -6.50 -21.99
C MET A 124 16.33 -6.13 -21.40
N LEU A 125 15.39 -5.76 -22.28
CA LEU A 125 13.98 -5.63 -21.93
C LEU A 125 13.40 -7.02 -21.64
N GLN A 126 12.66 -7.11 -20.54
CA GLN A 126 12.03 -8.34 -20.09
C GLN A 126 10.63 -8.50 -20.70
N GLN A 127 10.00 -9.66 -20.46
CA GLN A 127 8.57 -9.80 -20.71
C GLN A 127 7.80 -8.83 -19.80
N PRO A 128 6.63 -8.31 -20.22
CA PRO A 128 5.86 -7.34 -19.45
C PRO A 128 5.65 -7.76 -17.99
N GLU A 129 5.31 -9.02 -17.77
CA GLU A 129 4.99 -9.61 -16.45
C GLU A 129 6.20 -9.65 -15.50
N ASP A 130 7.41 -9.53 -16.04
CA ASP A 130 8.67 -9.50 -15.29
C ASP A 130 9.31 -8.10 -15.25
N THR A 131 8.76 -7.14 -16.01
CA THR A 131 9.31 -5.80 -16.18
C THR A 131 8.83 -4.83 -15.09
N LEU A 132 9.77 -4.07 -14.53
CA LEU A 132 9.48 -2.89 -13.71
C LEU A 132 9.41 -1.66 -14.61
N LEU A 133 8.33 -0.89 -14.46
CA LEU A 133 8.13 0.37 -15.15
C LEU A 133 8.27 1.54 -14.19
N MET A 134 8.85 2.63 -14.67
CA MET A 134 8.71 3.94 -14.05
C MET A 134 7.82 4.81 -14.94
N ILE A 135 6.98 5.66 -14.35
CA ILE A 135 6.06 6.52 -15.10
C ILE A 135 6.07 7.95 -14.57
N GLU A 136 6.22 8.90 -15.48
CA GLU A 136 6.06 10.33 -15.24
C GLU A 136 4.75 10.85 -15.83
N GLY A 137 4.09 11.73 -15.08
CA GLY A 137 2.90 12.44 -15.54
C GLY A 137 1.69 11.54 -15.81
N GLY A 138 1.68 10.29 -15.36
CA GLY A 138 0.57 9.35 -15.51
C GLY A 138 -0.62 9.70 -14.61
N THR A 139 -1.85 9.46 -15.09
CA THR A 139 -3.07 9.53 -14.27
C THR A 139 -3.25 8.27 -13.44
N LEU A 140 -4.06 8.34 -12.39
CA LEU A 140 -4.38 7.17 -11.56
C LEU A 140 -4.89 5.99 -12.39
N LYS A 141 -5.77 6.26 -13.38
CA LYS A 141 -6.33 5.24 -14.28
C LYS A 141 -5.28 4.61 -15.18
N GLU A 142 -4.31 5.37 -15.67
CA GLU A 142 -3.21 4.87 -16.51
C GLU A 142 -2.26 4.00 -15.67
N VAL A 143 -1.87 4.48 -14.49
CA VAL A 143 -1.03 3.72 -13.55
C VAL A 143 -1.67 2.37 -13.22
N TRP A 144 -2.96 2.35 -12.87
CA TRP A 144 -3.65 1.08 -12.59
C TRP A 144 -3.76 0.15 -13.80
N LYS A 145 -3.88 0.68 -15.02
CA LYS A 145 -3.83 -0.16 -16.22
C LYS A 145 -2.46 -0.81 -16.41
N LEU A 146 -1.39 -0.08 -16.13
CA LEU A 146 -0.03 -0.59 -16.23
C LEU A 146 0.23 -1.69 -15.19
N THR A 147 -0.22 -1.52 -13.94
CA THR A 147 -0.06 -2.55 -12.88
C THR A 147 -0.73 -3.90 -13.18
N LYS A 148 -1.66 -3.94 -14.15
CA LYS A 148 -2.31 -5.19 -14.60
C LYS A 148 -1.50 -5.94 -15.65
N ARG A 149 -0.58 -5.26 -16.33
CA ARG A 149 0.22 -5.80 -17.44
C ARG A 149 1.69 -5.98 -17.07
N PHE A 150 2.19 -5.11 -16.21
CA PHE A 150 3.60 -5.08 -15.81
C PHE A 150 3.77 -5.53 -14.36
N LYS A 151 4.94 -6.10 -14.06
CA LYS A 151 5.25 -6.61 -12.71
C LYS A 151 5.03 -5.55 -11.64
N CYS A 152 5.64 -4.40 -11.86
CA CYS A 152 5.68 -3.30 -10.92
C CYS A 152 5.62 -1.96 -11.66
N VAL A 153 5.03 -0.96 -11.03
CA VAL A 153 5.01 0.42 -11.51
C VAL A 153 5.49 1.34 -10.40
N ILE A 154 6.44 2.22 -10.70
CA ILE A 154 6.96 3.26 -9.83
C ILE A 154 6.57 4.63 -10.41
N PRO A 155 5.71 5.41 -9.74
CA PRO A 155 5.50 6.80 -10.11
C PRO A 155 6.77 7.62 -9.81
N VAL A 156 7.27 8.35 -10.80
CA VAL A 156 8.49 9.17 -10.68
C VAL A 156 8.27 10.58 -11.25
N ARG A 157 9.21 11.46 -10.97
CA ARG A 157 9.35 12.79 -11.58
C ARG A 157 10.81 13.04 -11.95
N SER A 158 11.03 13.75 -13.04
CA SER A 158 12.34 14.26 -13.41
C SER A 158 12.79 15.40 -12.49
N THR A 159 14.08 15.40 -12.17
CA THR A 159 14.81 16.59 -11.72
C THR A 159 15.75 17.06 -12.82
N GLU A 160 16.66 17.99 -12.49
CA GLU A 160 17.72 18.42 -13.42
C GLU A 160 18.64 17.24 -13.77
N ASP A 161 18.94 16.36 -12.82
CA ASP A 161 19.99 15.36 -12.94
C ASP A 161 19.50 13.90 -12.97
N ASP A 162 18.33 13.57 -12.41
CA ASP A 162 17.87 12.18 -12.28
C ASP A 162 16.34 12.03 -12.17
N LEU A 163 15.86 10.79 -12.19
CA LEU A 163 14.49 10.42 -11.85
C LEU A 163 14.38 10.23 -10.34
N GLU A 164 13.46 10.96 -9.71
CA GLU A 164 13.15 10.83 -8.29
C GLU A 164 11.76 10.25 -8.09
N LEU A 165 11.54 9.63 -6.93
CA LEU A 165 10.20 9.28 -6.49
C LEU A 165 9.34 10.56 -6.37
N LEU A 166 8.04 10.38 -6.50
CA LEU A 166 7.09 11.39 -6.03
C LEU A 166 7.20 11.56 -4.51
N ASP A 167 6.39 12.44 -3.95
CA ASP A 167 6.29 12.59 -2.50
C ASP A 167 5.91 11.26 -1.82
N LEU A 168 6.45 10.99 -0.62
CA LEU A 168 6.22 9.73 0.12
C LEU A 168 4.78 9.56 0.62
N SER A 169 3.92 10.57 0.47
CA SER A 169 2.47 10.44 0.60
C SER A 169 1.83 9.64 -0.56
N ALA A 170 2.55 9.42 -1.66
CA ALA A 170 2.17 8.49 -2.71
C ALA A 170 2.85 7.12 -2.54
N PRO A 171 2.26 6.02 -3.07
CA PRO A 171 2.94 4.74 -3.14
C PRO A 171 4.24 4.85 -3.93
N PHE A 172 5.36 4.40 -3.36
CA PHE A 172 6.63 4.33 -4.09
C PHE A 172 6.69 3.13 -5.05
N LEU A 173 5.83 2.12 -4.85
CA LEU A 173 5.76 0.95 -5.70
C LEU A 173 4.32 0.44 -5.74
N LEU A 174 3.82 0.13 -6.94
CA LEU A 174 2.56 -0.56 -7.16
C LEU A 174 2.82 -1.92 -7.81
N GLN A 175 2.29 -2.98 -7.21
CA GLN A 175 2.44 -4.35 -7.69
C GLN A 175 1.08 -5.05 -7.69
N GLY A 176 0.52 -5.27 -8.88
CA GLY A 176 -0.87 -5.71 -9.02
C GLY A 176 -1.82 -4.77 -8.26
N ASN A 177 -2.45 -5.29 -7.20
CA ASN A 177 -3.39 -4.51 -6.37
C ASN A 177 -2.75 -3.97 -5.08
N ILE A 178 -1.46 -4.22 -4.84
CA ILE A 178 -0.75 -3.81 -3.63
C ILE A 178 -0.08 -2.46 -3.89
N LYS A 179 -0.24 -1.53 -2.93
CA LYS A 179 0.44 -0.23 -2.88
C LYS A 179 1.45 -0.28 -1.73
N TYR A 180 2.72 -0.04 -2.02
CA TYR A 180 3.76 0.04 -1.00
C TYR A 180 4.08 1.51 -0.68
N TYR A 181 4.10 1.84 0.60
CA TYR A 181 4.39 3.17 1.16
C TYR A 181 5.65 3.11 2.04
N GLY A 182 6.42 4.20 2.03
CA GLY A 182 7.74 4.31 2.67
C GLY A 182 7.70 4.88 4.09
#